data_AF-A0A6V8MF86-F1
#
_entry.id   AF-A0A6V8MF86-F1
#
_cell.length_a   1.000
_cell.length_b   1.000
_cell.length_c   1.000
_cell.angle_alpha   90.00
_cell.angle_beta   90.00
_cell.angle_gamma   90.00
#
_symmetry.space_group_name_H-M   'P 1'
#
loop_
_entity.id
_entity.type
_entity.pdbx_description
1 polymer ?
#
loop_
_entity_poly.entity_id
_entity_poly.type
_entity_poly.pdbx_seq_one_letter_code
_entity_poly.pdbx_strand_id
1 'polypeptide(L)'
;MSTPQKTATRWQLALAFLVGLFVVASIASFSIAARRVSPVVDPDYYNHGLNYGAAQAANPGRDWTITPHLEAGALVVAVKDRTGAPVVGGKLLLTAPNLPVLPLAEGDPGLYRAPRPAAAGGQLRGTLSITRGSASASRPVVLID
;
A
#
# COMPACT_ATOMS: atom_id res chain seq x y z
N MET A 1 5.21 -4.43 -80.74
CA MET A 1 4.98 -3.24 -79.88
C MET A 1 5.49 -3.60 -78.49
N SER A 2 6.77 -3.34 -78.23
CA SER A 2 7.48 -3.73 -77.01
C SER A 2 7.34 -2.62 -75.96
N THR A 3 6.73 -2.91 -74.82
CA THR A 3 6.60 -1.98 -73.70
C THR A 3 7.97 -1.75 -73.03
N PRO A 4 8.38 -0.48 -72.79
CA PRO A 4 9.64 -0.20 -72.11
C PRO A 4 9.54 -0.58 -70.63
N GLN A 5 10.43 -1.47 -70.19
CA GLN A 5 10.58 -1.86 -68.79
C GLN A 5 11.21 -0.68 -68.03
N LYS A 6 10.41 0.00 -67.19
CA LYS A 6 10.87 1.13 -66.37
C LYS A 6 11.89 0.63 -65.34
N THR A 7 13.16 0.98 -65.52
CA THR A 7 14.22 0.78 -64.53
C THR A 7 13.95 1.68 -63.33
N ALA A 8 13.69 1.09 -62.16
CA ALA A 8 13.55 1.83 -60.92
C ALA A 8 14.83 2.64 -60.67
N THR A 9 14.70 3.95 -60.42
CA THR A 9 15.85 4.81 -60.19
C THR A 9 16.48 4.42 -58.85
N ARG A 10 17.83 4.38 -58.77
CA ARG A 10 18.57 3.85 -57.59
C ARG A 10 18.11 4.41 -56.24
N TRP A 11 17.61 5.65 -56.19
CA TRP A 11 17.08 6.27 -54.97
C TRP A 11 15.75 5.65 -54.49
N GLN A 12 14.90 5.16 -55.40
CA GLN A 12 13.65 4.48 -55.06
C GLN A 12 13.92 3.13 -54.42
N LEU A 13 14.92 2.40 -54.94
CA LEU A 13 15.41 1.16 -54.33
C LEU A 13 16.00 1.41 -52.93
N ALA A 14 16.77 2.49 -52.76
CA ALA A 14 17.31 2.87 -51.47
C ALA A 14 16.20 3.19 -50.44
N LEU A 15 15.18 3.94 -50.84
CA LEU A 15 14.03 4.22 -49.97
C LEU A 15 13.23 2.96 -49.63
N ALA A 16 12.94 2.12 -50.62
CA ALA A 16 12.23 0.86 -50.39
C ALA A 16 13.00 -0.05 -49.42
N PHE A 17 14.32 -0.10 -49.55
CA PHE A 17 15.18 -0.83 -48.62
C PHE A 17 15.13 -0.25 -47.20
N LEU A 18 15.19 1.08 -47.06
CA LEU A 18 15.19 1.75 -45.76
C LEU A 18 13.86 1.57 -45.03
N VAL A 19 12.73 1.67 -45.74
CA VAL A 19 11.39 1.38 -45.20
C VAL A 19 11.28 -0.09 -44.80
N GLY A 20 11.74 -1.01 -45.67
CA GLY A 20 11.74 -2.44 -45.36
C GLY A 20 12.54 -2.77 -44.10
N LEU A 21 13.74 -2.19 -43.97
CA LEU A 21 14.60 -2.35 -42.80
C LEU A 21 13.92 -1.83 -41.53
N PHE A 22 13.28 -0.66 -41.61
CA PHE A 22 12.55 -0.08 -40.48
C PHE A 22 11.39 -0.97 -40.01
N VAL A 23 10.62 -1.53 -40.94
CA VAL A 23 9.50 -2.43 -40.61
C VAL A 23 10.01 -3.71 -39.96
N VAL A 24 11.05 -4.33 -40.50
CA VAL A 24 11.66 -5.54 -39.92
C VAL A 24 12.20 -5.27 -38.52
N ALA A 25 12.93 -4.16 -38.32
CA ALA A 25 13.45 -3.77 -37.02
C ALA A 25 12.33 -3.50 -36.00
N SER A 26 11.22 -2.91 -36.45
CA SER A 26 10.05 -2.64 -35.59
C SER A 26 9.38 -3.95 -35.14
N ILE A 27 9.12 -4.88 -36.06
CA ILE A 27 8.53 -6.19 -35.74
C ILE A 27 9.43 -6.98 -34.78
N ALA A 28 10.75 -6.97 -35.01
CA ALA A 28 11.71 -7.62 -34.13
C ALA A 28 11.70 -6.99 -32.73
N SER A 29 11.64 -5.66 -32.64
CA SER A 29 11.61 -4.94 -31.36
C SER A 29 10.33 -5.24 -30.57
N PHE A 30 9.17 -5.24 -31.22
CA PHE A 30 7.91 -5.65 -30.57
C PHE A 30 7.95 -7.10 -30.10
N SER A 31 8.53 -8.00 -30.91
CA SER A 31 8.64 -9.43 -30.54
C SER A 31 9.58 -9.65 -29.36
N ILE A 32 10.70 -8.92 -29.31
CA ILE A 32 11.64 -8.98 -28.19
C ILE A 32 11.02 -8.34 -26.95
N ALA A 33 10.35 -7.20 -27.07
CA ALA A 33 9.66 -6.54 -25.97
C ALA A 33 8.59 -7.45 -25.38
N ALA A 34 7.71 -8.04 -26.20
CA ALA A 34 6.68 -8.97 -25.75
C ALA A 34 7.24 -10.19 -25.00
N ARG A 35 8.43 -10.67 -25.39
CA ARG A 35 9.11 -11.78 -24.69
C ARG A 35 9.92 -11.35 -23.47
N ARG A 36 10.25 -10.06 -23.33
CA ARG A 36 11.04 -9.49 -22.23
C ARG A 36 10.25 -8.58 -21.29
N VAL A 37 8.91 -8.56 -21.39
CA VAL A 37 8.07 -7.94 -20.35
C VAL A 37 8.23 -8.78 -19.08
N SER A 38 9.17 -8.34 -18.24
CA SER A 38 9.10 -8.59 -16.80
C SER A 38 7.70 -8.14 -16.34
N PRO A 39 6.94 -8.96 -15.60
CA PRO A 39 5.61 -8.60 -15.16
C PRO A 39 5.71 -7.49 -14.11
N VAL A 40 5.80 -6.24 -14.56
CA VAL A 40 5.59 -5.04 -13.73
C VAL A 40 4.08 -4.84 -13.49
N VAL A 41 3.24 -5.55 -14.25
CA VAL A 41 1.81 -5.66 -14.01
C VAL A 41 1.56 -7.04 -13.43
N ASP A 42 1.40 -7.10 -12.12
CA ASP A 42 0.85 -8.26 -11.45
C ASP A 42 -0.56 -8.51 -12.03
N PRO A 43 -0.79 -9.61 -12.76
CA PRO A 43 -2.10 -9.91 -13.35
C PRO A 43 -3.21 -9.98 -12.31
N ASP A 44 -2.85 -10.30 -11.07
CA ASP A 44 -3.75 -10.38 -9.93
C ASP A 44 -3.90 -9.07 -9.15
N TYR A 45 -3.34 -7.96 -9.62
CA TYR A 45 -3.47 -6.64 -8.99
C TYR A 45 -4.94 -6.27 -8.68
N TYR A 46 -5.87 -6.59 -9.58
CA TYR A 46 -7.30 -6.35 -9.39
C TYR A 46 -7.97 -7.38 -8.46
N ASN A 47 -7.50 -8.63 -8.44
CA ASN A 47 -7.99 -9.67 -7.52
C ASN A 47 -7.57 -9.39 -6.08
N HIS A 48 -6.37 -8.83 -5.88
CA HIS A 48 -5.96 -8.33 -4.57
C HIS A 48 -6.90 -7.21 -4.09
N GLY A 49 -7.28 -6.29 -4.98
CA GLY A 49 -8.25 -5.21 -4.72
C GLY A 49 -9.57 -5.66 -4.09
N LEU A 50 -10.16 -6.74 -4.60
CA LEU A 50 -11.44 -7.30 -4.11
C LEU A 50 -11.29 -8.03 -2.76
N ASN A 51 -10.17 -8.71 -2.56
CA ASN A 51 -9.90 -9.45 -1.32
C ASN A 51 -9.53 -8.53 -0.14
N TYR A 52 -8.95 -7.36 -0.39
CA TYR A 52 -8.73 -6.36 0.66
C TYR A 52 -10.04 -5.95 1.33
N GLY A 53 -11.10 -5.70 0.54
CA GLY A 53 -12.40 -5.31 1.07
C GLY A 53 -13.11 -6.42 1.85
N ALA A 54 -13.04 -7.67 1.37
CA ALA A 54 -13.71 -8.81 1.99
C ALA A 54 -13.11 -9.15 3.37
N ALA A 55 -11.79 -9.16 3.50
CA ALA A 55 -11.12 -9.38 4.78
C ALA A 55 -11.36 -8.23 5.77
N GLN A 56 -11.47 -6.98 5.29
CA GLN A 56 -11.84 -5.83 6.11
C GLN A 56 -13.32 -5.88 6.56
N ALA A 57 -14.22 -6.39 5.72
CA ALA A 57 -15.65 -6.43 5.99
C ALA A 57 -16.03 -7.49 7.05
N ALA A 58 -15.30 -8.61 7.10
CA ALA A 58 -15.51 -9.67 8.10
C ALA A 58 -14.83 -9.39 9.45
N ASN A 59 -14.07 -8.29 9.58
CA ASN A 59 -13.34 -7.96 10.79
C ASN A 59 -14.28 -7.35 11.86
N PRO A 60 -14.53 -8.05 12.98
CA PRO A 60 -15.42 -7.53 14.03
C PRO A 60 -14.90 -6.25 14.71
N GLY A 61 -13.61 -5.95 14.57
CA GLY A 61 -12.97 -4.75 15.11
C GLY A 61 -13.11 -3.50 14.23
N ARG A 62 -13.72 -3.62 13.04
CA ARG A 62 -13.83 -2.52 12.06
C ARG A 62 -14.46 -1.25 12.65
N ASP A 63 -15.49 -1.43 13.48
CA ASP A 63 -16.27 -0.34 14.05
C ASP A 63 -15.73 0.13 15.41
N TRP A 64 -14.54 -0.31 15.81
CA TRP A 64 -13.92 0.20 17.02
C TRP A 64 -13.40 1.62 16.83
N THR A 65 -13.67 2.43 17.85
CA THR A 65 -13.17 3.79 17.98
C THR A 65 -11.93 3.75 18.87
N ILE A 66 -10.81 4.26 18.35
CA ILE A 66 -9.53 4.38 19.06
C ILE A 66 -9.28 5.87 19.30
N THR A 67 -9.28 6.29 20.56
CA THR A 67 -9.09 7.69 20.94
C THR A 67 -7.82 7.85 21.79
N PRO A 68 -6.71 8.32 21.19
CA PRO A 68 -5.48 8.56 21.90
C PRO A 68 -5.49 9.92 22.61
N HIS A 69 -4.94 9.95 23.81
CA HIS A 69 -4.73 11.13 24.64
C HIS A 69 -3.37 11.06 25.32
N LEU A 70 -2.77 12.23 25.58
CA LEU A 70 -1.53 12.34 26.33
C LEU A 70 -1.86 12.90 27.71
N GLU A 71 -1.55 12.13 28.76
CA GLU A 71 -1.78 12.51 30.16
C GLU A 71 -0.46 12.45 30.90
N ALA A 72 0.01 13.57 31.46
CA ALA A 72 1.09 13.64 32.46
C ALA A 72 2.27 12.66 32.28
N GLY A 73 2.79 12.51 31.05
CA GLY A 73 3.92 11.62 30.75
C GLY A 73 3.56 10.19 30.33
N ALA A 74 2.29 9.92 30.07
CA ALA A 74 1.78 8.66 29.52
C ALA A 74 0.96 8.90 28.25
N LEU A 75 1.03 7.93 27.34
CA LEU A 75 0.07 7.77 26.26
C LEU A 75 -1.08 6.90 26.78
N VAL A 76 -2.29 7.45 26.76
CA VAL A 76 -3.53 6.77 27.15
C VAL A 76 -4.40 6.64 25.92
N VAL A 77 -4.93 5.44 25.68
CA VAL A 77 -5.76 5.16 24.51
C VAL A 77 -7.04 4.48 24.97
N ALA A 78 -8.17 5.15 24.74
CA ALA A 78 -9.48 4.56 24.93
C ALA A 78 -9.88 3.80 23.67
N VAL A 79 -10.32 2.55 23.83
CA VAL A 79 -10.88 1.74 22.75
C VAL A 79 -12.31 1.35 23.09
N LYS A 80 -13.23 1.77 22.23
CA LYS A 80 -14.67 1.51 22.37
C LYS A 80 -15.21 0.82 21.13
N ASP A 81 -16.21 -0.03 21.31
CA ASP A 81 -16.94 -0.64 20.20
C ASP A 81 -17.98 0.33 19.60
N ARG A 82 -18.74 -0.16 18.61
CA ARG A 82 -19.80 0.60 17.94
C ARG A 82 -20.89 1.11 18.89
N THR A 83 -21.15 0.40 19.98
CA THR A 83 -22.16 0.75 20.98
C THR A 83 -21.62 1.71 22.05
N GLY A 84 -20.31 2.00 22.01
CA GLY A 84 -19.62 2.81 23.01
C GLY A 84 -19.10 2.00 24.20
N ALA A 85 -19.27 0.67 24.20
CA ALA A 85 -18.78 -0.19 25.27
C ALA A 85 -17.25 -0.38 25.17
N PRO A 86 -16.53 -0.50 26.30
CA PRO A 86 -15.09 -0.66 26.29
C PRO A 86 -14.64 -1.99 25.68
N VAL A 87 -13.60 -1.96 24.86
CA VAL A 87 -12.99 -3.17 24.28
C VAL A 87 -11.91 -3.69 25.21
N VAL A 88 -12.26 -4.71 26.00
CA VAL A 88 -11.41 -5.30 27.06
C VAL A 88 -10.64 -6.53 26.60
N GLY A 89 -9.41 -6.69 27.09
CA GLY A 89 -8.57 -7.87 26.89
C GLY A 89 -7.92 -7.93 25.51
N GLY A 90 -7.78 -6.78 24.84
CA GLY A 90 -7.06 -6.66 23.58
C GLY A 90 -5.56 -6.47 23.78
N LYS A 91 -4.80 -6.63 22.69
CA LYS A 91 -3.40 -6.24 22.62
C LYS A 91 -3.29 -4.98 21.77
N LEU A 92 -2.96 -3.85 22.40
CA LEU A 92 -2.76 -2.57 21.72
C LEU A 92 -1.26 -2.29 21.55
N LEU A 93 -0.85 -1.91 20.35
CA LEU A 93 0.52 -1.58 19.98
C LEU A 93 0.57 -0.22 19.30
N LEU A 94 1.64 0.53 19.53
CA LEU A 94 2.04 1.69 18.75
C LEU A 94 3.28 1.34 17.92
N THR A 95 3.18 1.52 16.61
CA THR A 95 4.31 1.38 15.69
C THR A 95 4.62 2.73 15.05
N ALA A 96 5.88 3.18 15.12
CA ALA A 96 6.35 4.39 14.47
C ALA A 96 7.72 4.16 13.81
N PRO A 97 8.10 4.89 12.74
CA PRO A 97 9.35 4.64 12.01
C PRO A 97 10.62 4.75 12.86
N ASN A 98 10.60 5.61 13.88
CA ASN A 98 11.77 5.94 14.71
C ASN A 98 11.60 5.48 16.17
N LEU A 99 10.70 4.52 16.43
CA LEU A 99 10.43 3.99 17.76
C LEU A 99 10.34 2.47 17.67
N PRO A 100 10.94 1.71 18.62
CA PRO A 100 10.57 0.31 18.81
C PRO A 100 9.05 0.16 18.97
N VAL A 101 8.51 -0.99 18.57
CA VAL A 101 7.08 -1.28 18.78
C VAL A 101 6.77 -1.17 20.27
N LEU A 102 5.88 -0.24 20.61
CA LEU A 102 5.52 0.07 21.99
C LEU A 102 4.19 -0.62 22.33
N PRO A 103 4.18 -1.64 23.19
CA PRO A 103 2.94 -2.21 23.69
C PRO A 103 2.28 -1.26 24.71
N LEU A 104 0.96 -1.14 24.63
CA LEU A 104 0.14 -0.45 25.63
C LEU A 104 -0.58 -1.50 26.47
N ALA A 105 -0.43 -1.41 27.80
CA ALA A 105 -1.05 -2.32 28.75
C ALA A 105 -2.43 -1.79 29.14
N GLU A 106 -3.42 -2.67 29.23
CA GLU A 106 -4.74 -2.30 29.74
C GLU A 106 -4.67 -2.02 31.25
N GLY A 107 -5.06 -0.82 31.66
CA GLY A 107 -5.11 -0.41 33.07
C GLY A 107 -6.53 -0.39 33.63
N ASP A 108 -7.47 0.14 32.85
CA ASP A 108 -8.91 0.15 33.13
C ASP A 108 -9.64 -0.47 31.93
N PRO A 109 -10.89 -0.95 32.08
CA PRO A 109 -11.63 -1.57 30.97
C PRO A 109 -11.65 -0.69 29.70
N GLY A 110 -10.99 -1.17 28.64
CA GLY A 110 -10.88 -0.48 27.36
C GLY A 110 -9.92 0.73 27.35
N LEU A 111 -9.15 0.96 28.42
CA LEU A 111 -8.15 2.01 28.52
C LEU A 111 -6.75 1.39 28.60
N TYR A 112 -5.97 1.66 27.56
CA TYR A 112 -4.63 1.14 27.38
C TYR A 112 -3.62 2.25 27.61
N ARG A 113 -2.55 1.97 28.35
CA ARG A 113 -1.56 2.94 28.79
C ARG A 113 -0.14 2.47 28.45
N ALA A 114 0.71 3.40 28.05
CA ALA A 114 2.16 3.21 27.99
C ALA A 114 2.88 4.50 28.41
N PRO A 115 4.15 4.41 28.82
CA PRO A 115 4.99 5.60 28.98
C PRO A 115 4.96 6.45 27.71
N ARG A 116 5.00 7.78 27.85
CA ARG A 116 5.03 8.69 26.70
C ARG A 116 6.24 8.34 25.82
N PRO A 117 6.02 8.00 24.54
CA PRO A 117 7.13 7.74 23.64
C PRO A 117 7.89 9.04 23.37
N ALA A 118 9.21 9.01 23.51
CA ALA A 118 10.05 10.15 23.20
C ALA A 118 10.04 10.39 21.67
N ALA A 119 9.60 11.57 21.26
CA ALA A 119 9.61 11.98 19.86
C ALA A 119 10.81 12.89 19.59
N ALA A 120 11.67 12.51 18.65
CA ALA A 120 12.70 13.42 18.14
C ALA A 120 12.01 14.59 17.41
N GLY A 121 11.89 15.75 18.06
CA GLY A 121 11.28 16.95 17.48
C GLY A 121 9.83 17.25 17.89
N GLY A 122 9.33 16.71 19.00
CA GLY A 122 8.03 17.11 19.60
C GLY A 122 6.77 16.62 18.85
N GLN A 123 6.94 15.86 17.76
CA GLN A 123 5.84 15.21 17.05
C GLN A 123 6.19 13.74 16.75
N LEU A 124 5.32 12.81 17.18
CA LEU A 124 5.43 11.39 16.83
C LEU A 124 4.31 10.99 15.89
N ARG A 125 4.67 10.47 14.72
CA ARG A 125 3.73 9.88 13.76
C ARG A 125 3.84 8.37 13.81
N GLY A 126 2.72 7.68 13.99
CA GLY A 126 2.68 6.23 14.05
C GLY A 126 1.30 5.67 13.76
N THR A 127 1.16 4.37 14.01
CA THR A 127 -0.08 3.63 13.87
C THR A 127 -0.36 2.91 15.17
N LEU A 128 -1.56 3.13 15.72
CA LEU A 128 -2.11 2.33 16.80
C LEU A 128 -2.81 1.13 16.19
N SER A 129 -2.48 -0.08 16.66
CA SER A 129 -3.12 -1.32 16.24
C SER A 129 -3.57 -2.12 17.44
N ILE A 130 -4.86 -2.48 17.48
CA ILE A 130 -5.44 -3.33 18.51
C ILE A 130 -5.90 -4.65 17.89
N THR A 131 -5.65 -5.75 18.60
CA THR A 131 -6.17 -7.08 18.26
C THR A 131 -6.85 -7.72 19.47
N ARG A 132 -7.97 -8.41 19.26
CA ARG A 132 -8.68 -9.20 20.27
C ARG A 132 -9.31 -10.41 19.58
N GLY A 133 -8.75 -11.60 19.79
CA GLY A 133 -9.16 -12.79 19.05
C GLY A 133 -8.98 -12.58 17.53
N SER A 134 -10.05 -12.76 16.76
CA SER A 134 -10.07 -12.51 15.31
C SER A 134 -10.36 -11.04 14.93
N ALA A 135 -10.70 -10.19 15.90
CA ALA A 135 -11.01 -8.78 15.67
C ALA A 135 -9.76 -7.92 15.74
N SER A 136 -9.65 -6.94 14.85
CA SER A 136 -8.54 -6.00 14.83
C SER A 136 -8.96 -4.61 14.35
N ALA A 137 -8.25 -3.58 14.78
CA ALA A 137 -8.42 -2.23 14.26
C ALA A 137 -7.08 -1.51 14.25
N SER A 138 -6.85 -0.69 13.22
CA SER A 138 -5.64 0.11 13.11
C SER A 138 -5.98 1.55 12.72
N ARG A 139 -5.33 2.52 13.36
CA ARG A 139 -5.52 3.95 13.08
C ARG A 139 -4.18 4.68 13.06
N PRO A 140 -3.90 5.49 12.03
CA PRO A 140 -2.77 6.41 12.07
C PRO A 140 -3.01 7.45 13.17
N VAL A 141 -1.96 7.83 13.88
CA VAL A 141 -2.00 8.84 14.94
C VAL A 141 -0.82 9.79 14.79
N VAL A 142 -1.06 11.04 15.14
CA VAL A 142 -0.04 12.05 15.33
C VAL A 142 -0.14 12.54 16.77
N LEU A 143 0.90 12.28 17.55
CA LEU A 143 1.03 12.74 18.92
C LEU A 143 1.90 14.00 18.89
N ILE A 144 1.43 15.08 19.48
CA ILE A 144 2.12 16.38 19.52
C ILE A 144 2.35 16.74 20.99
N ASP A 145 3.56 17.22 21.30
CA ASP A 145 3.91 17.77 22.61
C ASP A 145 3.21 19.10 22.92
#